data_AF-A0A7W0KPS3-F1
#
_entry.id   AF-A0A7W0KPS3-F1
#
_cell.length_a   1.000
_cell.length_b   1.000
_cell.length_c   1.000
_cell.angle_alpha   90.00
_cell.angle_beta   90.00
_cell.angle_gamma   90.00
#
_symmetry.space_group_name_H-M   'P 1'
#
loop_
_entity.id
_entity.type
_entity.pdbx_description
1 polymer ?
#
loop_
_entity_poly.entity_id
_entity_poly.type
_entity_poly.pdbx_seq_one_letter_code
_entity_poly.pdbx_strand_id
1 'polypeptide(L)'
;PAVPVAVAVLFVFTAALAIALSAVNVYLRDTQHLLELVLLAWFWLSAIVYPYSLIAREVGKGREWLTAFNPIIPITTTFQKAIYNPAPVSFRWYTNSPNFDPNNVIGDQDVAAIPDHALSWYLTRLGAVGIVSLGLLFGALWLFGRLEDDLAEEI
;
A
#
# COMPACT_ATOMS: atom_id res chain seq x y z
N PRO A 1 -12.98 -3.96 -8.29
CA PRO A 1 -12.30 -3.68 -9.59
C PRO A 1 -10.89 -3.05 -9.49
N ALA A 2 -10.44 -2.45 -8.37
CA ALA A 2 -9.09 -1.88 -8.23
C ALA A 2 -7.99 -2.87 -7.78
N VAL A 3 -8.35 -4.10 -7.41
CA VAL A 3 -7.41 -5.10 -6.85
C VAL A 3 -6.24 -5.43 -7.78
N PRO A 4 -6.43 -5.66 -9.10
CA PRO A 4 -5.31 -5.98 -9.98
C PRO A 4 -4.26 -4.87 -10.05
N VAL A 5 -4.72 -3.61 -10.01
CA VAL A 5 -3.84 -2.43 -9.98
C VAL A 5 -3.06 -2.37 -8.67
N ALA A 6 -3.72 -2.63 -7.53
CA ALA A 6 -3.06 -2.67 -6.24
C ALA A 6 -1.99 -3.77 -6.16
N VAL A 7 -2.25 -4.96 -6.73
CA VAL A 7 -1.24 -6.04 -6.83
C VAL A 7 -0.04 -5.62 -7.68
N ALA A 8 -0.29 -5.01 -8.85
CA ALA A 8 0.79 -4.55 -9.72
C ALA A 8 1.67 -3.49 -9.05
N VAL A 9 1.05 -2.49 -8.40
CA VAL A 9 1.76 -1.44 -7.66
C VAL A 9 2.56 -2.02 -6.51
N LEU A 10 1.99 -2.97 -5.75
CA LEU A 10 2.69 -3.65 -4.67
C LEU A 10 3.92 -4.40 -5.18
N PHE A 11 3.78 -5.15 -6.28
CA PHE A 11 4.88 -5.90 -6.87
C PHE A 11 6.04 -4.99 -7.30
N VAL A 12 5.73 -3.88 -7.97
CA VAL A 12 6.75 -2.89 -8.37
C VAL A 12 7.41 -2.26 -7.15
N PHE A 13 6.64 -1.92 -6.11
CA PHE A 13 7.16 -1.34 -4.88
C PHE A 13 8.10 -2.29 -4.14
N THR A 14 7.70 -3.55 -3.95
CA THR A 14 8.53 -4.53 -3.25
C THR A 14 9.76 -4.91 -4.06
N ALA A 15 9.66 -4.98 -5.39
CA ALA A 15 10.83 -5.19 -6.26
C ALA A 15 11.84 -4.04 -6.16
N ALA A 16 11.38 -2.79 -6.20
CA ALA A 16 12.24 -1.62 -6.04
C ALA A 16 12.99 -1.62 -4.70
N LEU A 17 12.26 -1.90 -3.62
CA LEU A 17 12.82 -1.97 -2.27
C LEU A 17 13.81 -3.13 -2.13
N ALA A 18 13.49 -4.30 -2.68
CA ALA A 18 14.37 -5.47 -2.65
C ALA A 18 15.70 -5.21 -3.38
N ILE A 19 15.67 -4.58 -4.56
CA ILE A 19 16.87 -4.23 -5.33
C ILE A 19 17.71 -3.21 -4.54
N ALA A 20 17.08 -2.15 -4.03
CA ALA A 20 17.78 -1.11 -3.26
C ALA A 20 18.45 -1.69 -2.00
N LEU A 21 17.71 -2.50 -1.24
CA LEU A 21 18.22 -3.12 -0.02
C LEU A 21 19.30 -4.16 -0.29
N SER A 22 19.20 -4.90 -1.40
CA SER A 22 20.25 -5.85 -1.78
C SER A 22 21.56 -5.14 -2.07
N ALA A 23 21.53 -3.99 -2.74
CA ALA A 23 22.74 -3.20 -2.99
C ALA A 23 23.34 -2.68 -1.67
N VAL A 24 22.51 -2.16 -0.77
CA VAL A 24 22.95 -1.64 0.53
C VAL A 24 23.54 -2.74 1.43
N ASN A 25 22.96 -3.93 1.42
CA ASN A 25 23.38 -5.03 2.28
C ASN A 25 24.79 -5.55 1.96
N VAL A 26 25.28 -5.36 0.74
CA VAL A 26 26.66 -5.73 0.36
C VAL A 26 27.68 -4.81 1.04
N TYR A 27 27.41 -3.50 1.12
CA TYR A 27 28.30 -2.54 1.75
C TYR A 27 28.20 -2.53 3.28
N LEU A 28 27.01 -2.77 3.82
CA LEU A 28 26.74 -2.69 5.25
C LEU A 28 26.29 -4.04 5.81
N ARG A 29 27.25 -4.85 6.25
CA ARG A 29 27.01 -6.20 6.81
C ARG A 29 26.05 -6.25 8.02
N ASP A 30 25.76 -5.11 8.66
CA ASP A 30 24.87 -4.98 9.82
C ASP A 30 23.44 -4.52 9.47
N THR A 31 23.14 -4.26 8.18
CA THR A 31 21.78 -3.83 7.81
C THR A 31 20.74 -4.92 7.94
N GLN A 32 21.14 -6.18 7.92
CA GLN A 32 20.20 -7.30 8.02
C GLN A 32 19.40 -7.26 9.32
N HIS A 33 20.07 -7.11 10.47
CA HIS A 33 19.39 -7.05 11.78
C HIS A 33 18.55 -5.77 11.92
N LEU A 34 19.03 -4.65 11.39
CA LEU A 34 18.28 -3.39 11.41
C LEU A 34 17.01 -3.48 10.55
N LEU A 35 17.08 -4.12 9.38
CA LEU A 35 15.94 -4.27 8.48
C LEU A 35 14.82 -5.10 9.10
N GLU A 36 15.15 -6.15 9.85
CA GLU A 36 14.15 -6.94 10.58
C GLU A 36 13.36 -6.05 11.56
N LEU A 37 14.06 -5.20 12.32
CA LEU A 37 13.42 -4.27 13.27
C LEU A 37 12.60 -3.19 12.56
N VAL A 38 13.14 -2.63 11.47
CA VAL A 38 12.43 -1.60 10.68
C VAL A 38 11.19 -2.16 10.04
N LEU A 39 11.25 -3.35 9.44
CA LEU A 39 10.09 -4.00 8.83
C LEU A 39 9.03 -4.36 9.88
N LEU A 40 9.44 -4.80 11.07
CA LEU A 40 8.52 -5.04 12.18
C LEU A 40 7.82 -3.74 12.61
N ALA A 41 8.56 -2.65 12.78
CA ALA A 41 7.97 -1.35 13.10
C ALA A 41 7.04 -0.86 11.97
N TRP A 42 7.45 -1.05 10.72
CA TRP A 42 6.69 -0.65 9.54
C TRP A 42 5.40 -1.46 9.36
N PHE A 43 5.40 -2.73 9.74
CA PHE A 43 4.22 -3.59 9.77
C PHE A 43 3.13 -3.01 10.69
N TRP A 44 3.51 -2.55 11.89
CA TRP A 44 2.55 -1.90 12.80
C TRP A 44 2.09 -0.52 12.31
N LEU A 45 2.94 0.20 11.56
CA LEU A 45 2.62 1.49 10.97
C LEU A 45 1.64 1.39 9.79
N SER A 46 1.58 0.26 9.08
CA SER A 46 0.88 0.11 7.80
C SER A 46 -0.59 -0.31 7.89
N ALA A 47 -1.20 -0.20 9.09
CA ALA A 47 -2.63 -0.47 9.31
C ALA A 47 -3.11 -1.83 8.77
N ILE A 48 -2.27 -2.85 8.91
CA ILE A 48 -2.58 -4.21 8.46
C ILE A 48 -3.50 -4.91 9.48
N VAL A 49 -3.19 -4.75 10.78
CA VAL A 49 -3.87 -5.45 11.88
C VAL A 49 -5.16 -4.76 12.35
N TYR A 50 -5.29 -3.46 12.08
CA TYR A 50 -6.43 -2.64 12.52
C TYR A 50 -7.15 -1.97 11.35
N PRO A 51 -8.47 -1.71 11.47
CA PRO A 51 -9.24 -1.09 10.40
C PRO A 51 -8.80 0.35 10.17
N TYR A 52 -8.74 0.75 8.90
CA TYR A 52 -8.38 2.11 8.48
C TYR A 52 -9.32 3.19 9.05
N SER A 53 -10.57 2.83 9.38
CA SER A 53 -11.53 3.76 9.97
C SER A 53 -11.06 4.36 11.30
N LEU A 54 -10.27 3.63 12.10
CA LEU A 54 -9.68 4.15 13.34
C LEU A 54 -8.67 5.26 13.08
N ILE A 55 -7.86 5.12 12.02
CA ILE A 55 -6.91 6.15 11.62
C ILE A 55 -7.66 7.36 11.07
N ALA A 56 -8.65 7.13 10.20
CA ALA A 56 -9.43 8.21 9.60
C ALA A 56 -10.18 9.03 10.67
N ARG A 57 -10.64 8.37 11.74
CA ARG A 57 -11.29 9.03 12.88
C ARG A 57 -10.31 9.88 13.69
N GLU A 58 -9.13 9.33 14.01
CA GLU A 58 -8.19 9.99 14.92
C GLU A 58 -7.39 11.09 14.21
N VAL A 59 -7.16 10.93 12.90
CA VAL A 59 -6.49 11.92 12.04
C VAL A 59 -7.45 13.03 11.62
N GLY A 60 -8.73 12.72 11.45
CA GLY A 60 -9.78 13.65 11.02
C GLY A 60 -9.84 13.83 9.49
N LYS A 61 -11.06 14.08 8.98
CA LYS A 61 -11.40 14.14 7.53
C LYS A 61 -10.56 15.10 6.68
N GLY A 62 -9.86 16.07 7.28
CA GLY A 62 -8.99 17.02 6.57
C GLY A 62 -7.50 16.65 6.51
N ARG A 63 -7.07 15.63 7.27
CA ARG A 63 -5.65 15.23 7.40
C ARG A 63 -5.36 13.86 6.81
N GLU A 64 -6.28 13.30 6.04
CA GLU A 64 -6.10 12.01 5.38
C GLU A 64 -4.87 11.96 4.47
N TRP A 65 -4.35 13.12 4.02
CA TRP A 65 -3.09 13.22 3.30
C TRP A 65 -1.89 12.68 4.10
N LEU A 66 -1.94 12.70 5.44
CA LEU A 66 -0.92 12.07 6.28
C LEU A 66 -0.80 10.57 6.00
N THR A 67 -1.91 9.92 5.62
CA THR A 67 -1.89 8.51 5.26
C THR A 67 -1.23 8.23 3.91
N ALA A 68 -0.99 9.26 3.09
CA ALA A 68 -0.25 9.14 1.84
C ALA A 68 1.27 9.06 2.04
N PHE A 69 1.80 9.39 3.22
CA PHE A 69 3.23 9.24 3.52
C PHE A 69 3.69 7.78 3.57
N ASN A 70 2.80 6.87 3.93
CA ASN A 70 3.11 5.44 3.92
C ASN A 70 2.54 4.80 2.63
N PRO A 71 3.40 4.43 1.65
CA PRO A 71 2.96 3.86 0.38
C PRO A 71 2.22 2.52 0.51
N ILE A 72 2.31 1.83 1.66
CA ILE A 72 1.59 0.57 1.89
C ILE A 72 0.12 0.79 2.24
N ILE A 73 -0.23 1.92 2.87
CA ILE A 73 -1.61 2.21 3.31
C ILE A 73 -2.64 2.20 2.16
N PRO A 74 -2.44 2.91 1.03
CA PRO A 74 -3.41 2.85 -0.07
C PRO A 74 -3.54 1.47 -0.70
N ILE A 75 -2.49 0.64 -0.61
CA ILE A 75 -2.52 -0.75 -1.08
C ILE A 75 -3.37 -1.61 -0.14
N THR A 76 -3.10 -1.59 1.17
CA THR A 76 -3.80 -2.40 2.17
C THR A 76 -5.28 -2.02 2.28
N THR A 77 -5.60 -0.73 2.26
CA THR A 77 -7.00 -0.24 2.26
C THR A 77 -7.78 -0.70 1.04
N THR A 78 -7.14 -0.81 -0.13
CA THR A 78 -7.78 -1.34 -1.34
C THR A 78 -8.09 -2.84 -1.20
N PHE A 79 -7.17 -3.62 -0.63
CA PHE A 79 -7.40 -5.04 -0.34
C PHE A 79 -8.49 -5.25 0.72
N GLN A 80 -8.43 -4.51 1.83
CA GLN A 80 -9.44 -4.55 2.88
C GLN A 80 -10.83 -4.22 2.30
N LYS A 81 -10.94 -3.19 1.46
CA LYS A 81 -12.21 -2.87 0.79
C LYS A 81 -12.69 -4.02 -0.09
N ALA A 82 -11.80 -4.62 -0.89
CA ALA A 82 -12.18 -5.71 -1.77
C ALA A 82 -12.70 -6.95 -1.03
N ILE A 83 -12.18 -7.22 0.17
CA ILE A 83 -12.56 -8.38 1.00
C ILE A 83 -13.80 -8.09 1.85
N TYR A 84 -13.81 -6.96 2.56
CA TYR A 84 -14.82 -6.65 3.59
C TYR A 84 -16.00 -5.82 3.08
N ASN A 85 -15.83 -5.06 2.00
CA ASN A 85 -16.87 -4.21 1.42
C ASN A 85 -16.74 -4.15 -0.11
N PRO A 86 -16.94 -5.30 -0.80
CA PRO A 86 -16.85 -5.34 -2.25
C PRO A 86 -17.92 -4.43 -2.84
N ALA A 87 -17.50 -3.49 -3.69
CA ALA A 87 -18.46 -2.65 -4.41
C ALA A 87 -19.48 -3.53 -5.15
N PRO A 88 -20.79 -3.22 -5.08
CA PRO A 88 -21.81 -4.04 -5.71
C PRO A 88 -21.50 -4.16 -7.20
N VAL A 89 -21.31 -5.40 -7.65
CA VAL A 89 -21.03 -5.69 -9.05
C VAL A 89 -22.34 -5.57 -9.80
N SER A 90 -22.68 -4.37 -10.25
CA SER A 90 -23.85 -4.13 -11.10
C SER A 90 -23.48 -4.47 -12.54
N PHE A 91 -23.77 -5.69 -12.98
CA PHE A 91 -23.77 -5.99 -14.41
C PHE A 91 -25.00 -5.34 -15.05
N ARG A 92 -24.86 -4.72 -16.23
CA ARG A 92 -25.93 -4.00 -16.95
C ARG A 92 -27.24 -4.81 -17.10
N TRP A 93 -27.15 -6.14 -17.05
CA TRP A 93 -28.21 -7.11 -17.27
C TRP A 93 -28.67 -7.85 -15.99
N TYR A 94 -28.12 -7.50 -14.82
CA TYR A 94 -28.55 -8.01 -13.51
C TYR A 94 -28.97 -6.85 -12.62
N THR A 95 -30.28 -6.67 -12.45
CA THR A 95 -30.86 -5.56 -11.67
C THR A 95 -31.11 -5.88 -10.20
N ASN A 96 -31.02 -7.17 -9.81
CA ASN A 96 -31.15 -7.64 -8.43
C ASN A 96 -29.77 -7.92 -7.84
N SER A 97 -28.89 -6.92 -7.81
CA SER A 97 -27.69 -7.01 -6.97
C SER A 97 -28.18 -6.98 -5.52
N PRO A 98 -27.75 -7.92 -4.64
CA PRO A 98 -28.00 -7.78 -3.21
C PRO A 98 -27.53 -6.39 -2.82
N ASN A 99 -28.39 -5.60 -2.17
CA ASN A 99 -28.00 -4.31 -1.60
C ASN A 99 -27.02 -4.62 -0.46
N PHE A 100 -25.76 -4.82 -0.82
CA PHE A 100 -24.66 -4.88 0.11
C PHE A 100 -24.63 -3.51 0.76
N ASP A 101 -24.97 -3.43 2.05
CA ASP A 101 -24.90 -2.18 2.79
C ASP A 101 -23.46 -1.64 2.64
N PRO A 102 -23.26 -0.51 1.91
CA PRO A 102 -21.93 0.04 1.68
C PRO A 102 -21.22 0.42 2.97
N ASN A 103 -21.93 0.48 4.09
CA ASN A 103 -21.39 0.81 5.41
C ASN A 103 -21.20 -0.44 6.29
N ASN A 104 -21.66 -1.62 5.85
CA ASN A 104 -21.65 -2.88 6.59
C ASN A 104 -22.09 -2.72 8.07
N VAL A 105 -23.14 -1.92 8.31
CA VAL A 105 -23.67 -1.64 9.64
C VAL A 105 -24.55 -2.82 10.03
N ILE A 106 -23.94 -3.85 10.62
CA ILE A 106 -24.68 -4.74 11.52
C ILE A 106 -25.22 -3.83 12.63
N GLY A 107 -26.51 -3.91 12.97
CA GLY A 107 -27.26 -2.96 13.82
C GLY A 107 -26.74 -2.71 15.25
N ASP A 108 -25.51 -3.09 15.55
CA ASP A 108 -24.76 -2.93 16.80
C ASP A 108 -23.33 -2.35 16.58
N GLN A 109 -23.00 -1.85 15.38
CA GLN A 109 -21.68 -1.29 15.04
C GLN A 109 -21.82 0.18 14.58
N ASP A 110 -21.50 1.14 15.45
CA ASP A 110 -21.63 2.58 15.18
C ASP A 110 -20.63 3.15 14.14
N VAL A 111 -19.69 2.36 13.65
CA VAL A 111 -18.61 2.84 12.75
C VAL A 111 -18.33 1.85 11.63
N ALA A 112 -18.57 2.26 10.39
CA ALA A 112 -18.16 1.53 9.20
C ALA A 112 -16.65 1.18 9.27
N ALA A 113 -16.31 -0.09 9.10
CA ALA A 113 -14.92 -0.57 9.15
C ALA A 113 -13.99 0.12 8.13
N ILE A 114 -14.57 0.67 7.06
CA ILE A 114 -13.86 1.36 5.98
C ILE A 114 -14.72 2.56 5.54
N PRO A 115 -14.16 3.79 5.48
CA PRO A 115 -14.85 4.94 4.90
C PRO A 115 -15.23 4.66 3.43
N ASP A 116 -16.44 5.01 3.01
CA ASP A 116 -17.01 4.68 1.69
C ASP A 116 -16.48 5.57 0.54
N HIS A 117 -15.17 5.66 0.35
CA HIS A 117 -14.66 6.51 -0.72
C HIS A 117 -14.98 5.94 -2.12
N ALA A 118 -15.19 6.85 -3.09
CA ALA A 118 -15.38 6.51 -4.49
C ALA A 118 -14.18 5.74 -5.05
N LEU A 119 -14.41 4.89 -6.06
CA LEU A 119 -13.34 4.11 -6.72
C LEU A 119 -12.19 4.99 -7.21
N SER A 120 -12.50 6.19 -7.72
CA SER A 120 -11.53 7.16 -8.21
C SER A 120 -10.51 7.58 -7.15
N TRP A 121 -10.94 7.73 -5.89
CA TRP A 121 -10.07 8.10 -4.78
C TRP A 121 -9.01 7.02 -4.51
N TYR A 122 -9.38 5.74 -4.62
CA TYR A 122 -8.42 4.65 -4.47
C TYR A 122 -7.45 4.60 -5.66
N LEU A 123 -7.97 4.79 -6.87
CA LEU A 123 -7.16 4.78 -8.08
C LEU A 123 -6.15 5.93 -8.12
N THR A 124 -6.51 7.14 -7.67
CA THR A 124 -5.56 8.27 -7.63
C THR A 124 -4.45 8.03 -6.61
N ARG A 125 -4.76 7.49 -5.43
CA ARG A 125 -3.75 7.15 -4.42
C ARG A 125 -2.86 6.00 -4.86
N LEU A 126 -3.42 4.94 -5.45
CA LEU A 126 -2.64 3.85 -6.03
C LEU A 126 -1.77 4.32 -7.20
N GLY A 127 -2.28 5.23 -8.04
CA GLY A 127 -1.52 5.84 -9.13
C GLY A 127 -0.36 6.69 -8.61
N ALA A 128 -0.59 7.51 -7.58
CA ALA A 128 0.46 8.29 -6.93
C ALA A 128 1.55 7.39 -6.34
N VAL A 129 1.17 6.33 -5.63
CA VAL A 129 2.13 5.34 -5.13
C VAL A 129 2.83 4.61 -6.27
N GLY A 130 2.12 4.25 -7.34
CA GLY A 130 2.74 3.65 -8.53
C GLY A 130 3.83 4.53 -9.13
N ILE A 131 3.59 5.84 -9.25
CA ILE A 131 4.60 6.80 -9.73
C ILE A 131 5.80 6.86 -8.79
N VAL A 132 5.56 6.94 -7.48
CA VAL A 132 6.62 6.95 -6.46
C VAL A 132 7.44 5.66 -6.52
N SER A 133 6.78 4.50 -6.62
CA SER A 133 7.42 3.18 -6.72
C SER A 133 8.26 3.06 -7.99
N LEU A 134 7.80 3.60 -9.12
CA LEU A 134 8.60 3.65 -10.34
C LEU A 134 9.84 4.54 -10.15
N GLY A 135 9.68 5.73 -9.55
CA GLY A 135 10.82 6.59 -9.21
C GLY A 135 11.82 5.90 -8.29
N LEU A 136 11.34 5.18 -7.29
CA LEU A 136 12.15 4.34 -6.39
C LEU A 136 12.86 3.22 -7.15
N LEU A 137 12.17 2.55 -8.08
CA LEU A 137 12.75 1.49 -8.90
C LEU A 137 13.90 2.02 -9.77
N PHE A 138 13.67 3.15 -10.45
CA PHE A 138 14.72 3.80 -11.23
C PHE A 138 15.89 4.24 -10.36
N GLY A 139 15.62 4.81 -9.18
CA GLY A 139 16.66 5.17 -8.21
C GLY A 139 17.45 3.96 -7.71
N ALA A 140 16.78 2.85 -7.44
CA ALA A 140 17.41 1.59 -7.01
C ALA A 140 18.30 1.00 -8.12
N LEU A 141 17.82 0.99 -9.35
CA LEU A 141 18.60 0.53 -10.52
C LEU A 141 19.79 1.43 -10.79
N TRP A 142 19.61 2.75 -10.68
CA TRP A 142 20.69 3.71 -10.84
C TRP A 142 21.76 3.55 -9.74
N LEU A 143 21.33 3.38 -8.50
CA LEU A 143 22.23 3.11 -7.37
C LEU A 143 23.02 1.83 -7.58
N PHE A 144 22.35 0.75 -8.01
CA PHE A 144 23.00 -0.53 -8.29
C PHE A 144 24.05 -0.39 -9.39
N GLY A 145 23.70 0.25 -10.52
CA GLY A 145 24.67 0.48 -11.60
C GLY A 145 25.85 1.37 -11.19
N ARG A 146 25.65 2.31 -10.25
CA ARG A 146 26.75 3.12 -9.70
C ARG A 146 27.71 2.29 -8.83
N LEU A 147 27.19 1.30 -8.11
CA LEU A 147 27.94 0.47 -7.17
C LEU A 147 28.61 -0.74 -7.85
N GLU A 148 28.12 -1.19 -9.00
CA GLU A 148 28.79 -2.23 -9.80
C GLU A 148 30.22 -1.83 -10.19
N ASP A 149 30.45 -0.56 -10.52
CA ASP A 149 31.79 -0.05 -10.88
C ASP A 149 32.77 -0.17 -9.70
N ASP A 150 32.34 0.19 -8.49
CA ASP A 150 33.17 0.11 -7.27
C ASP A 150 33.36 -1.35 -6.82
N LEU A 151 32.34 -2.21 -6.97
CA LEU A 151 32.42 -3.64 -6.64
C LEU A 151 33.38 -4.41 -7.55
N ALA A 152 33.51 -4.00 -8.81
CA ALA A 152 34.43 -4.62 -9.75
C ALA A 152 35.91 -4.33 -9.42
N GLU A 153 36.21 -3.26 -8.66
CA GLU A 153 37.57 -2.92 -8.23
C GLU A 153 37.97 -3.61 -6.90
N GLU A 154 37.01 -4.08 -6.11
CA GLU A 154 37.26 -4.65 -4.76
C GLU A 154 37.39 -6.19 -4.72
N ILE A 155 37.17 -6.88 -5.85
CA ILE A 155 37.36 -8.35 -6.04
C ILE A 155 38.65 -8.70 -6.77
#